data_AF-A0A0L8V5X3-F1
#
_entry.id   AF-A0A0L8V5X3-F1
#
_cell.length_a   1.000
_cell.length_b   1.000
_cell.length_c   1.000
_cell.angle_alpha   90.00
_cell.angle_beta   90.00
_cell.angle_gamma   90.00
#
_symmetry.space_group_name_H-M   'P 1'
#
loop_
_entity.id
_entity.type
_entity.pdbx_description
1 polymer ?
#
loop_
_entity_poly.entity_id
_entity_poly.type
_entity_poly.pdbx_seq_one_letter_code
_entity_poly.pdbx_strand_id
1 'polypeptide(L)' 'MAAEGVSILLAGGIGQGAINKLKSANIEVLAGFSGAIEEVVERWKNKDYQLDISVCKDYYSCSH' A
#
# COMPACT_ATOMS: atom_id res chain seq x y z
N MET A 1 -16.74 -5.28 6.37
CA MET A 1 -15.76 -5.95 5.50
C MET A 1 -14.38 -6.02 6.16
N ALA A 2 -14.30 -6.48 7.41
CA ALA A 2 -13.05 -6.73 8.13
C ALA A 2 -12.94 -8.24 8.43
N ALA A 3 -13.30 -9.07 7.43
CA ALA A 3 -13.67 -10.47 7.64
C ALA A 3 -12.66 -11.48 7.09
N GLU A 4 -11.57 -11.01 6.52
CA GLU A 4 -10.53 -11.87 5.96
C GLU A 4 -9.25 -11.42 6.66
N GLY A 5 -8.61 -12.30 7.44
CA GLY A 5 -7.42 -11.99 8.27
C GLY A 5 -6.18 -11.62 7.45
N VAL A 6 -6.32 -10.65 6.57
CA VAL A 6 -5.33 -10.18 5.62
C VAL A 6 -4.50 -9.12 6.34
N SER A 7 -3.26 -9.48 6.68
CA SER A 7 -2.31 -8.55 7.29
C SER A 7 -1.65 -7.62 6.26
N ILE A 8 -1.61 -8.02 4.99
CA ILE A 8 -0.87 -7.34 3.92
C ILE A 8 -1.71 -7.29 2.62
N LEU A 9 -1.82 -6.11 2.02
CA LEU A 9 -2.43 -5.88 0.72
C LEU A 9 -1.35 -5.48 -0.31
N LEU A 10 -1.22 -6.26 -1.38
CA LEU A 10 -0.40 -5.90 -2.54
C LEU A 10 -1.27 -5.16 -3.56
N ALA A 11 -0.92 -3.91 -3.88
CA ALA A 11 -1.66 -3.08 -4.81
C ALA A 11 -0.75 -2.50 -5.88
N GLY A 12 -1.27 -2.36 -7.11
CA GLY A 12 -0.51 -1.69 -8.16
C GLY A 12 -0.59 -0.18 -8.11
N GLY A 13 -1.80 0.36 -8.04
CA GLY A 13 -2.06 1.76 -7.76
C GLY A 13 -3.12 1.87 -6.67
N ILE A 14 -2.83 2.61 -5.61
CA ILE A 14 -3.78 2.86 -4.52
C ILE A 14 -3.75 4.33 -4.12
N GLY A 15 -4.92 4.95 -4.03
CA GLY A 15 -5.05 6.32 -3.57
C GLY A 15 -4.78 6.45 -2.07
N GLN A 16 -4.27 7.61 -1.64
CA GLN A 16 -3.93 7.88 -0.25
C GLN A 16 -5.10 7.69 0.73
N GLY A 17 -6.33 8.00 0.29
CA GLY A 17 -7.53 7.81 1.12
C GLY A 17 -7.82 6.33 1.44
N ALA A 18 -7.52 5.42 0.51
CA ALA A 18 -7.66 3.99 0.72
C ALA A 18 -6.52 3.45 1.62
N ILE A 19 -5.28 3.90 1.39
CA ILE A 19 -4.15 3.57 2.28
C ILE A 19 -4.46 3.96 3.73
N ASN A 20 -4.99 5.17 3.96
CA ASN A 20 -5.28 5.66 5.32
C ASN A 20 -6.36 4.82 6.02
N LYS A 21 -7.42 4.41 5.29
CA LYS A 21 -8.45 3.53 5.84
C LYS A 21 -7.91 2.14 6.17
N LEU A 22 -7.06 1.58 5.31
CA LEU A 22 -6.47 0.25 5.51
C LEU A 22 -5.43 0.24 6.64
N LYS A 23 -4.59 1.29 6.73
CA LYS A 23 -3.68 1.49 7.86
C LYS A 23 -4.45 1.59 9.19
N SER A 24 -5.58 2.30 9.20
CA SER A 24 -6.44 2.37 10.39
C SER A 24 -7.08 1.03 10.76
N ALA A 25 -7.17 0.09 9.82
CA ALA A 25 -7.60 -1.28 10.02
C ALA A 25 -6.43 -2.24 10.31
N ASN A 26 -5.21 -1.71 10.55
CA ASN A 26 -3.99 -2.48 10.79
C ASN A 26 -3.56 -3.37 9.61
N ILE A 27 -3.95 -2.99 8.39
CA ILE A 27 -3.56 -3.68 7.15
C ILE A 27 -2.40 -2.92 6.53
N GLU A 28 -1.27 -3.62 6.35
CA GLU A 28 -0.12 -3.07 5.64
C GLU A 28 -0.39 -3.06 4.14
N VAL A 29 -0.11 -1.95 3.47
CA VAL A 29 -0.37 -1.81 2.03
C VAL A 29 0.95 -1.63 1.31
N LEU A 30 1.27 -2.53 0.40
CA LEU A 30 2.45 -2.47 -0.44
C LEU A 30 2.00 -2.06 -1.84
N ALA A 31 2.37 -0.85 -2.26
CA ALA A 31 2.00 -0.28 -3.54
C ALA A 31 3.14 -0.42 -4.57
N GLY A 32 2.82 -0.27 -5.87
CA GLY A 32 3.83 -0.30 -6.94
C GLY A 32 4.02 -1.65 -7.61
N PHE A 33 3.13 -2.62 -7.35
CA PHE A 33 3.12 -3.88 -8.09
C PHE A 33 2.47 -3.72 -9.46
N SER A 34 2.93 -4.43 -10.47
CA SER A 34 2.34 -4.42 -11.80
C SER A 34 2.67 -5.74 -12.48
N GLY A 35 1.82 -6.17 -13.42
CA GLY A 35 2.01 -7.43 -14.13
C GLY A 35 1.19 -8.59 -13.55
N ALA A 36 1.64 -9.81 -13.83
CA ALA A 36 0.95 -11.04 -13.44
C ALA A 36 1.04 -11.29 -11.93
N ILE A 37 0.04 -11.97 -11.38
CA ILE A 37 -0.03 -12.30 -9.94
C ILE A 37 1.21 -13.08 -9.48
N GLU A 38 1.70 -14.02 -10.30
CA GLU A 38 2.90 -14.80 -10.00
C GLU A 38 4.12 -13.90 -9.81
N GLU A 39 4.36 -12.97 -10.73
CA GLU A 39 5.46 -12.00 -10.65
C GLU A 39 5.34 -11.09 -9.43
N VAL A 40 4.12 -10.65 -9.11
CA VAL A 40 3.84 -9.84 -7.92
C VAL A 40 4.16 -10.61 -6.63
N VAL A 41 3.76 -11.87 -6.55
CA VAL A 41 4.06 -12.74 -5.40
C VAL A 41 5.55 -13.03 -5.29
N GLU A 42 6.23 -13.25 -6.42
CA GLU A 42 7.68 -13.47 -6.45
C GLU A 42 8.45 -12.22 -6.01
N ARG A 43 8.10 -11.04 -6.51
CA ARG A 43 8.70 -9.78 -6.06
C ARG A 43 8.48 -9.54 -4.58
N TRP A 44 7.27 -9.82 -4.08
CA TRP A 44 6.98 -9.76 -2.66
C TRP A 44 7.84 -10.74 -1.86
N LYS A 45 7.98 -11.98 -2.31
CA LYS A 45 8.79 -13.00 -1.64
C LYS A 45 10.28 -12.64 -1.63
N ASN A 46 10.78 -12.01 -2.69
CA ASN A 46 12.17 -11.56 -2.82
C ASN A 46 12.46 -10.24 -2.10
N LYS A 47 11.45 -9.59 -1.51
CA LYS A 47 11.57 -8.22 -0.97
C LYS A 47 12.02 -7.20 -2.02
N ASP A 48 11.71 -7.46 -3.28
CA ASP A 48 12.01 -6.62 -4.43
C ASP A 48 10.84 -5.64 -4.67
N TYR A 49 10.58 -4.79 -3.67
CA TYR A 49 9.56 -3.74 -3.74
C TYR A 49 9.94 -2.57 -2.85
N GLN A 50 9.61 -1.37 -3.30
CA GLN A 50 9.82 -0.14 -2.52
C GLN A 50 8.72 -0.08 -1.45
N LEU A 51 9.12 -0.24 -0.18
CA LEU A 51 8.25 -0.02 0.98
C LEU A 51 7.93 1.46 1.24
N ASP A 52 8.37 2.35 0.36
CA ASP A 52 8.18 3.79 0.46
C ASP A 52 6.74 4.18 0.06
N ILE A 53 5.76 3.69 0.82
CA ILE A 53 4.61 4.50 1.18
C ILE A 53 5.09 5.51 2.23
N SER A 54 6.02 6.39 1.83
CA SER A 54 6.11 7.72 2.39
C SER A 54 4.74 8.33 2.13
N VAL A 55 3.84 8.15 3.10
CA VAL A 55 2.73 9.06 3.24
C VAL A 55 3.44 10.39 3.43
N CYS A 56 3.47 11.20 2.38
CA CYS A 56 3.92 12.57 2.52
C CYS A 56 3.02 13.15 3.61
N LYS A 57 3.54 13.21 4.84
CA LYS A 57 3.02 14.10 5.86
C LYS A 57 3.50 15.49 5.47
N ASP A 58 3.01 15.96 4.34
CA ASP A 58 3.08 17.36 3.99
C ASP A 58 1.73 17.78 3.44
N TYR A 59 0.79 17.85 4.38
CA TYR A 59 -0.27 18.84 4.35
C TYR A 59 0.25 20.01 5.18
N TYR A 60 1.30 20.70 4.73
CA TYR A 60 1.60 22.02 5.28
C TYR A 60 1.55 23.06 4.17
N SER A 61 0.52 23.89 4.30
CA SER A 61 0.36 25.23 3.70
C SER A 61 0.21 25.32 2.18
N CYS A 62 -0.99 25.00 1.68
CA CYS A 62 -1.61 25.94 0.73
C CYS A 62 -2.35 26.99 1.56
N SER A 63 -1.63 28.07 1.90
CA SER A 63 -2.21 29.27 2.52
C SER A 63 -2.18 30.38 1.46
N HIS A 64 -3.37 30.67 0.94
CA HIS A 64 -3.86 31.90 0.28
C HIS A 64 -2.98 32.58 -0.77
#